data_AF-A0A7S1DGG8-F1
#
_entry.id   AF-A0A7S1DGG8-F1
#
_cell.length_a   1.000
_cell.length_b   1.000
_cell.length_c   1.000
_cell.angle_alpha   90.00
_cell.angle_beta   90.00
_cell.angle_gamma   90.00
#
_symmetry.space_group_name_H-M   'P 1'
#
loop_
_entity.id
_entity.type
_entity.pdbx_description
1 polymer ?
#
loop_
_entity_poly.entity_id
_entity_poly.type
_entity_poly.pdbx_seq_one_letter_code
_entity_poly.pdbx_strand_id
1 'polypeptide(L)'
;AAIGNLEKRGLKPTRMLVGPYCTSLDMLGVSISIITLDSSLTAALDAPTAAPAWGKLHNLSGAPNAAGPMPSMPAESIVKGNGSKDDKIASLITAGTKALAAKEPELTEWDKIAGDGDCGYTMKRGAEKVLADLPSYSTGDGFALLHALADSVSASMGGTSGALLEIALRAAAGAYKEG
;
A
#
# COMPACT_ATOMS: atom_id res chain seq x y z
N ALA A 1 18.10 8.29 3.24
CA ALA A 1 18.17 6.82 3.07
C ALA A 1 18.32 6.40 1.61
N ALA A 2 17.47 6.86 0.68
CA ALA A 2 17.53 6.46 -0.73
C ALA A 2 18.87 6.81 -1.42
N ILE A 3 19.34 8.05 -1.34
CA ILE A 3 20.62 8.49 -1.95
C ILE A 3 21.79 7.63 -1.45
N GLY A 4 21.94 7.49 -0.13
CA GLY A 4 23.02 6.69 0.44
C GLY A 4 22.99 5.21 0.01
N ASN A 5 21.81 4.64 -0.28
CA ASN A 5 21.72 3.29 -0.85
C ASN A 5 22.13 3.24 -2.33
N LEU A 6 21.87 4.29 -3.11
CA LEU A 6 22.32 4.39 -4.50
C LEU A 6 23.85 4.56 -4.58
N GLU A 7 24.42 5.41 -3.73
CA GLU A 7 25.87 5.63 -3.63
C GLU A 7 26.62 4.35 -3.27
N LYS A 8 26.12 3.57 -2.31
CA LYS A 8 26.67 2.24 -1.95
C LYS A 8 26.66 1.24 -3.10
N ARG A 9 25.76 1.42 -4.08
CA ARG A 9 25.66 0.61 -5.29
C ARG A 9 26.51 1.16 -6.44
N GLY A 10 27.35 2.17 -6.19
CA GLY A 10 28.23 2.79 -7.19
C GLY A 10 27.55 3.81 -8.10
N LEU A 11 26.27 4.14 -7.85
CA LEU A 11 25.56 5.17 -8.59
C LEU A 11 25.86 6.55 -8.03
N LYS A 12 25.87 7.57 -8.88
CA LYS A 12 26.14 8.97 -8.49
C LYS A 12 24.92 9.84 -8.79
N PRO A 13 23.96 9.97 -7.86
CA PRO A 13 22.82 10.87 -8.05
C PRO A 13 23.28 12.32 -8.18
N THR A 14 22.96 12.99 -9.28
CA THR A 14 23.34 14.39 -9.53
C THR A 14 22.17 15.36 -9.41
N ARG A 15 20.93 14.85 -9.53
CA ARG A 15 19.68 15.60 -9.45
C ARG A 15 18.69 14.85 -8.57
N MET A 16 17.91 15.58 -7.79
CA MET A 16 16.84 15.02 -6.96
C MET A 16 15.59 15.89 -7.02
N LEU A 17 14.45 15.23 -7.20
CA LEU A 17 13.12 15.81 -7.09
C LEU A 17 12.39 15.10 -5.96
N VAL A 18 11.84 15.87 -5.02
CA VAL A 18 11.04 15.37 -3.90
C VAL A 18 9.77 16.20 -3.81
N GLY A 19 8.63 15.53 -3.93
CA GLY A 19 7.33 16.19 -3.89
C GLY A 19 6.18 15.25 -4.29
N PRO A 20 4.94 15.70 -4.09
CA PRO A 20 3.73 14.95 -4.46
C PRO A 20 3.45 15.07 -5.97
N TYR A 21 4.28 14.44 -6.80
CA TYR A 21 4.17 14.56 -8.27
C TYR A 21 3.10 13.66 -8.88
N CYS A 22 3.06 12.39 -8.46
CA CYS A 22 2.07 11.41 -8.90
C CYS A 22 1.56 10.71 -7.64
N THR A 23 0.49 11.25 -7.06
CA THR A 23 -0.13 10.74 -5.83
C THR A 23 -1.27 9.79 -6.17
N SER A 24 -1.63 8.94 -5.20
CA SER A 24 -2.79 8.05 -5.31
C SER A 24 -3.65 8.21 -4.06
N LEU A 25 -4.52 9.23 -4.06
CA LEU A 25 -5.44 9.60 -2.97
C LEU A 25 -4.81 9.41 -1.57
N ASP A 26 -5.14 8.30 -0.91
CA ASP A 26 -4.77 7.98 0.47
C ASP A 26 -3.59 6.98 0.59
N MET A 27 -2.75 6.85 -0.45
CA MET A 27 -1.59 5.96 -0.42
C MET A 27 -0.58 6.41 0.65
N LEU A 28 -0.47 5.63 1.73
CA LEU A 28 0.56 5.74 2.77
C LEU A 28 1.90 5.17 2.29
N GLY A 29 2.42 5.70 1.17
CA GLY A 29 3.61 5.18 0.51
C GLY A 29 4.43 6.23 -0.22
N VAL A 30 5.55 5.81 -0.79
CA VAL A 30 6.40 6.63 -1.66
C VAL A 30 6.77 5.85 -2.90
N SER A 31 6.85 6.52 -4.04
CA SER A 31 7.44 5.96 -5.26
C SER A 31 8.83 6.57 -5.50
N ILE A 32 9.78 5.73 -5.94
CA ILE A 32 11.15 6.16 -6.25
C ILE A 32 11.39 5.86 -7.73
N SER A 33 11.57 6.91 -8.53
CA SER A 33 11.95 6.80 -9.94
C SER A 33 13.42 7.17 -10.11
N ILE A 34 14.16 6.35 -10.87
CA ILE A 34 15.58 6.56 -11.15
C ILE A 34 15.75 6.61 -12.67
N ILE A 35 16.43 7.65 -13.14
CA ILE A 35 16.71 7.85 -14.56
C ILE A 35 18.19 8.14 -14.77
N THR A 36 18.78 7.54 -15.80
CA THR A 36 20.14 7.86 -16.23
C THR A 36 20.16 9.17 -17.00
N LEU A 37 21.04 10.09 -16.63
CA LEU A 37 21.12 11.41 -17.25
C LEU A 37 22.28 11.45 -18.24
N ASP A 38 21.97 11.81 -19.49
CA ASP A 38 22.96 12.31 -20.45
C ASP A 38 22.95 13.85 -20.45
N SER A 39 23.83 14.47 -21.25
CA SER A 39 23.95 15.93 -21.32
C SER A 39 22.69 16.62 -21.81
N SER A 40 21.95 15.99 -22.73
CA SER A 40 20.72 16.56 -23.29
C SER A 40 19.58 16.53 -22.27
N LEU A 41 19.41 15.41 -21.58
CA LEU A 41 18.37 15.25 -20.56
C LEU A 41 18.68 16.08 -19.31
N THR A 42 19.96 16.22 -18.97
CA THR A 42 20.38 17.12 -17.89
C THR A 42 20.01 18.55 -18.21
N ALA A 43 20.32 19.03 -19.42
CA ALA A 43 19.95 20.39 -19.83
C ALA A 43 18.44 20.60 -19.88
N ALA A 44 17.67 19.60 -20.34
CA ALA A 44 16.22 19.66 -20.37
C ALA A 44 15.61 19.71 -18.95
N LEU A 45 16.14 18.94 -18.00
CA LEU A 45 15.68 18.95 -16.60
C LEU A 45 16.01 20.26 -15.87
N ASP A 46 17.17 20.84 -16.17
CA ASP A 46 17.64 22.09 -15.54
C ASP A 46 16.99 23.35 -16.15
N ALA A 47 16.27 23.21 -17.27
CA ALA A 47 15.65 24.33 -17.97
C ALA A 47 14.55 25.01 -17.12
N PRO A 48 14.47 26.35 -17.11
CA PRO A 48 13.39 27.05 -16.44
C PRO A 48 12.03 26.64 -17.03
N THR A 49 11.05 26.39 -16.16
CA THR A 49 9.69 26.06 -16.56
C THR A 49 8.68 26.69 -15.62
N ALA A 50 7.52 27.06 -16.18
CA ALA A 50 6.36 27.51 -15.43
C ALA A 50 5.31 26.39 -15.25
N ALA A 51 5.67 25.14 -15.58
CA ALA A 51 4.77 24.01 -15.45
C ALA A 51 4.29 23.86 -13.98
N PRO A 52 2.97 23.76 -13.76
CA PRO A 52 2.44 23.60 -12.41
C PRO A 52 2.96 22.30 -11.79
N ALA A 53 3.23 22.34 -10.49
CA ALA A 53 3.79 21.21 -9.72
C ALA A 53 5.19 20.73 -10.17
N TRP A 54 5.87 21.42 -11.11
CA TRP A 54 7.30 21.19 -11.34
C TRP A 54 8.10 21.67 -10.13
N GLY A 55 8.46 20.72 -9.27
CA GLY A 55 9.09 21.01 -7.99
C GLY A 55 10.51 21.53 -8.15
N LYS A 56 11.07 22.02 -7.04
CA LYS A 56 12.47 22.46 -7.01
C LYS A 56 13.40 21.28 -7.29
N LEU A 57 14.12 21.35 -8.39
CA LEU A 57 15.20 20.41 -8.68
C LEU A 57 16.37 20.68 -7.74
N HIS A 58 16.72 19.70 -6.92
CA HIS A 58 17.86 19.78 -6.01
C HIS A 58 19.11 19.28 -6.73
N ASN A 59 20.10 20.15 -6.89
CA ASN A 59 21.42 19.77 -7.38
C ASN A 59 22.24 19.19 -6.22
N LEU A 60 22.63 17.92 -6.37
CA LEU A 60 23.36 17.17 -5.34
C LEU A 60 24.88 17.23 -5.53
N SER A 61 25.36 17.94 -6.55
CA SER A 61 26.81 18.09 -6.78
C SER A 61 27.46 18.84 -5.61
N GLY A 62 28.14 18.10 -4.73
CA GLY A 62 29.00 18.66 -3.67
C GLY A 62 28.35 18.88 -2.30
N ALA A 63 27.10 18.46 -2.06
CA ALA A 63 26.44 18.63 -0.77
C ALA A 63 26.52 17.35 0.10
N PRO A 64 26.91 17.43 1.38
CA PRO A 64 26.80 16.30 2.29
C PRO A 64 25.31 15.99 2.56
N ASN A 65 24.95 14.70 2.48
CA ASN A 65 23.62 14.19 2.80
C ASN A 65 23.29 14.45 4.28
N ALA A 66 22.60 15.54 4.60
CA ALA A 66 21.98 15.72 5.90
C ALA A 66 20.66 14.92 5.93
N ALA A 67 20.69 13.70 6.47
CA ALA A 67 19.46 12.97 6.77
C ALA A 67 18.73 13.69 7.91
N GLY A 68 17.61 14.36 7.60
CA GLY A 68 16.68 14.84 8.62
C GLY A 68 16.05 13.66 9.38
N PRO A 69 15.59 13.88 10.62
CA PRO A 69 14.90 12.85 11.39
C PRO A 69 13.66 12.37 10.63
N MET A 70 13.54 11.05 10.45
CA MET A 70 12.32 10.46 9.91
C MET A 70 11.18 10.65 10.93
N PRO A 71 10.01 11.17 10.54
CA PRO A 71 8.84 11.12 11.39
C PRO A 71 8.53 9.65 11.71
N SER A 72 8.38 9.31 12.99
CA SER A 72 7.87 7.99 13.37
C SER A 72 6.41 7.91 12.97
N MET A 73 6.08 7.07 11.99
CA MET A 73 4.68 6.69 11.77
C MET A 73 4.24 5.88 13.00
N PRO A 74 3.12 6.22 13.65
CA PRO A 74 2.56 5.35 14.68
C PRO A 74 2.26 4.00 14.03
N ALA A 75 2.79 2.93 14.62
CA ALA A 75 2.41 1.59 14.22
C ALA A 75 0.90 1.47 14.46
N GLU A 76 0.11 1.30 13.40
CA GLU A 76 -1.28 0.90 13.55
C GLU A 76 -1.27 -0.47 14.24
N SER A 77 -1.71 -0.45 15.49
CA SER A 77 -1.84 -1.66 16.27
C SER A 77 -3.02 -2.43 15.70
N ILE A 78 -2.74 -3.57 15.07
CA ILE A 78 -3.75 -4.61 14.88
C ILE A 78 -4.47 -4.76 16.21
N VAL A 79 -5.79 -4.55 16.23
CA VAL A 79 -6.60 -4.83 17.41
C VAL A 79 -6.53 -6.34 17.61
N LYS A 80 -5.53 -6.80 18.38
CA LYS A 80 -5.41 -8.20 18.82
C LYS A 80 -6.56 -8.44 19.79
N GLY A 81 -7.67 -8.91 19.25
CA GLY A 81 -8.87 -9.13 20.03
C GLY A 81 -8.69 -10.31 20.99
N ASN A 82 -8.78 -10.03 22.29
CA ASN A 82 -9.02 -11.04 23.34
C ASN A 82 -10.51 -11.45 23.42
N GLY A 83 -11.28 -11.23 22.35
CA GLY A 83 -12.71 -11.52 22.29
C GLY A 83 -13.02 -13.00 22.08
N SER A 84 -14.31 -13.33 22.15
CA SER A 84 -14.81 -14.70 21.97
C SER A 84 -14.51 -15.24 20.57
N LYS A 85 -14.50 -16.56 20.46
CA LYS A 85 -14.32 -17.30 19.20
C LYS A 85 -15.64 -17.98 18.83
N ASP A 86 -15.97 -17.92 17.54
CA ASP A 86 -17.02 -18.69 16.90
C ASP A 86 -16.41 -19.49 15.74
N ASP A 87 -16.47 -20.82 15.84
CA ASP A 87 -15.91 -21.76 14.86
C ASP A 87 -16.69 -21.79 13.54
N LYS A 88 -18.00 -21.48 13.57
CA LYS A 88 -18.82 -21.40 12.36
C LYS A 88 -18.40 -20.18 11.56
N ILE A 89 -18.22 -19.04 12.22
CA ILE A 89 -17.76 -17.81 11.56
C ILE A 89 -16.33 -17.99 11.02
N ALA A 90 -15.43 -18.61 11.80
CA ALA A 90 -14.08 -18.93 11.32
C ALA A 90 -14.10 -19.84 10.08
N SER A 91 -15.00 -20.84 10.06
CA SER A 91 -15.16 -21.75 8.92
C SER A 91 -15.71 -21.03 7.69
N LEU A 92 -16.66 -20.11 7.85
CA LEU A 92 -17.20 -19.30 6.75
C LEU A 92 -16.14 -18.37 6.15
N ILE A 93 -15.35 -17.69 6.98
CA ILE A 93 -14.23 -16.86 6.52
C ILE A 93 -13.22 -17.72 5.75
N THR A 94 -12.88 -18.89 6.29
CA THR A 94 -11.95 -19.83 5.64
C THR A 94 -12.46 -20.28 4.27
N ALA A 95 -13.75 -20.61 4.16
CA ALA A 95 -14.36 -21.03 2.90
C ALA A 95 -14.37 -19.89 1.88
N GLY A 96 -14.79 -18.69 2.28
CA GLY A 96 -14.87 -17.51 1.41
C GLY A 96 -13.50 -17.08 0.88
N THR A 97 -12.50 -16.99 1.75
CA THR A 97 -11.12 -16.63 1.37
C THR A 97 -10.49 -17.67 0.44
N LYS A 98 -10.67 -18.97 0.69
CA LYS A 98 -10.20 -20.02 -0.23
C LYS A 98 -10.88 -19.95 -1.60
N ALA A 99 -12.19 -19.71 -1.62
CA ALA A 99 -12.93 -19.54 -2.87
C ALA A 99 -12.44 -18.31 -3.67
N LEU A 100 -12.19 -17.19 -2.98
CA LEU A 100 -11.64 -15.98 -3.59
C LEU A 100 -10.25 -16.20 -4.16
N ALA A 101 -9.35 -16.83 -3.40
CA ALA A 101 -8.00 -17.16 -3.85
C ALA A 101 -7.99 -18.11 -5.06
N ALA A 102 -8.92 -19.08 -5.11
CA ALA A 102 -9.06 -20.01 -6.23
C ALA A 102 -9.55 -19.32 -7.52
N LYS A 103 -10.24 -18.19 -7.40
CA LYS A 103 -10.75 -17.40 -8.53
C LYS A 103 -9.73 -16.42 -9.09
N GLU A 104 -8.54 -16.34 -8.52
CA GLU A 104 -7.47 -15.45 -8.97
C GLU A 104 -7.24 -15.49 -10.49
N PRO A 105 -7.05 -16.65 -11.16
CA PRO A 105 -6.75 -16.66 -12.58
C PRO A 105 -7.85 -16.01 -13.41
N GLU A 106 -9.11 -16.30 -13.08
CA GLU A 106 -10.28 -15.77 -13.79
C GLU A 106 -10.42 -14.25 -13.57
N LEU A 107 -10.23 -13.78 -12.34
CA LEU A 107 -10.25 -12.35 -12.01
C LEU A 107 -9.12 -11.59 -12.72
N THR A 108 -7.92 -12.15 -12.74
CA THR A 108 -6.78 -11.60 -13.46
C THR A 108 -7.05 -11.55 -14.97
N GLU A 109 -7.64 -12.59 -15.57
CA GLU A 109 -7.98 -12.59 -16.99
C GLU A 109 -9.04 -11.53 -17.35
N TRP A 110 -10.05 -11.34 -16.51
CA TRP A 110 -11.05 -10.28 -16.74
C TRP A 110 -10.44 -8.89 -16.61
N ASP A 111 -9.55 -8.70 -15.64
CA ASP A 111 -8.89 -7.43 -15.40
C ASP A 111 -7.88 -7.08 -16.50
N LYS A 112 -7.24 -8.06 -17.15
CA LYS A 112 -6.42 -7.79 -18.35
C LYS A 112 -7.21 -7.19 -19.52
N ILE A 113 -8.52 -7.41 -19.58
CA ILE A 113 -9.38 -6.90 -20.66
C ILE A 113 -9.75 -5.43 -20.42
N ALA A 114 -9.99 -5.05 -19.15
CA ALA A 114 -10.59 -3.76 -18.79
C ALA A 114 -9.76 -2.92 -17.81
N GLY A 115 -8.59 -3.40 -17.38
CA GLY A 115 -7.74 -2.83 -16.35
C GLY A 115 -6.26 -3.14 -16.59
N ASP A 116 -5.48 -3.23 -15.51
CA ASP A 116 -4.03 -3.46 -15.55
C ASP A 116 -3.64 -4.93 -15.32
N GLY A 117 -4.60 -5.79 -15.02
CA GLY A 117 -4.41 -7.23 -14.92
C GLY A 117 -3.81 -7.68 -13.58
N ASP A 118 -4.00 -6.90 -12.52
CA ASP A 118 -3.48 -7.18 -11.19
C ASP A 118 -4.57 -7.58 -10.16
N CYS A 119 -5.85 -7.39 -10.51
CA CYS A 119 -6.97 -7.55 -9.58
C CYS A 119 -7.01 -8.93 -8.91
N GLY A 120 -6.86 -10.01 -9.68
CA GLY A 120 -6.85 -11.36 -9.13
C GLY A 120 -5.72 -11.57 -8.12
N TYR A 121 -4.49 -11.15 -8.47
CA TYR A 121 -3.34 -11.23 -7.56
C TYR A 121 -3.57 -10.42 -6.29
N THR A 122 -4.18 -9.24 -6.40
CA THR A 122 -4.52 -8.38 -5.27
C THR A 122 -5.56 -9.04 -4.35
N MET A 123 -6.63 -9.60 -4.91
CA MET A 123 -7.67 -10.30 -4.15
C MET A 123 -7.13 -11.56 -3.46
N LYS A 124 -6.26 -12.32 -4.15
CA LYS A 124 -5.61 -13.51 -3.58
C LYS A 124 -4.71 -13.18 -2.40
N ARG A 125 -3.86 -12.15 -2.53
CA ARG A 125 -3.01 -11.67 -1.42
C ARG A 125 -3.82 -11.31 -0.19
N GLY A 126 -4.93 -10.59 -0.38
CA GLY A 126 -5.89 -10.28 0.67
C GLY A 126 -6.45 -11.53 1.35
N ALA A 127 -6.96 -12.47 0.56
CA ALA A 127 -7.53 -13.71 1.06
C ALA A 127 -6.52 -14.56 1.85
N GLU A 128 -5.30 -14.69 1.34
CA GLU A 128 -4.21 -15.43 2.00
C GLU A 128 -3.79 -14.76 3.31
N LYS A 129 -3.74 -13.43 3.36
CA LYS A 129 -3.44 -12.69 4.61
C LYS A 129 -4.52 -12.90 5.66
N VAL A 130 -5.79 -12.80 5.27
CA VAL A 130 -6.92 -13.04 6.17
C VAL A 130 -6.88 -14.46 6.72
N LEU A 131 -6.58 -15.47 5.89
CA LEU A 131 -6.40 -16.85 6.34
C LEU A 131 -5.26 -17.01 7.34
N ALA A 132 -4.13 -16.35 7.10
CA ALA A 132 -2.96 -16.39 7.98
C ALA A 132 -3.24 -15.72 9.34
N ASP A 133 -4.00 -14.63 9.35
CA ASP A 133 -4.30 -13.87 10.57
C ASP A 133 -5.53 -14.40 11.33
N LEU A 134 -6.39 -15.19 10.70
CA LEU A 134 -7.63 -15.74 11.28
C LEU A 134 -7.46 -16.37 12.68
N PRO A 135 -6.37 -17.12 12.99
CA PRO A 135 -6.14 -17.63 14.34
C PRO A 135 -6.08 -16.54 15.43
N SER A 136 -5.73 -15.30 15.07
CA SER A 136 -5.66 -14.15 15.99
C SER A 136 -6.96 -13.36 16.11
N TYR A 137 -7.95 -13.59 15.25
CA TYR A 137 -9.20 -12.80 15.24
C TYR A 137 -10.17 -13.19 16.34
N SER A 138 -10.94 -12.24 16.87
CA SER A 138 -12.08 -12.53 17.75
C SER A 138 -13.34 -12.83 16.93
N THR A 139 -13.48 -14.04 16.39
CA THR A 139 -14.57 -14.38 15.46
C THR A 139 -15.97 -14.38 16.08
N GLY A 140 -16.09 -14.37 17.40
CA GLY A 140 -17.35 -14.23 18.13
C GLY A 140 -17.72 -12.79 18.50
N ASP A 141 -16.87 -11.81 18.19
CA ASP A 141 -17.13 -10.38 18.36
C ASP A 141 -17.14 -9.71 17.00
N GLY A 142 -18.32 -9.38 16.49
CA GLY A 142 -18.50 -8.79 15.16
C GLY A 142 -17.75 -7.47 14.98
N PHE A 143 -17.69 -6.62 16.02
CA PHE A 143 -16.99 -5.34 15.96
C PHE A 143 -15.48 -5.56 15.81
N ALA A 144 -14.90 -6.38 16.69
CA ALA A 144 -13.48 -6.69 16.66
C ALA A 144 -13.08 -7.46 15.39
N LEU A 145 -13.93 -8.38 14.93
CA LEU A 145 -13.72 -9.15 13.70
C LEU A 145 -13.65 -8.25 12.46
N LEU A 146 -14.59 -7.33 12.30
CA LEU A 146 -14.64 -6.43 11.14
C LEU A 146 -13.41 -5.51 11.09
N HIS A 147 -12.95 -4.99 12.24
CA HIS A 147 -11.69 -4.26 12.32
C HIS A 147 -10.48 -5.12 11.98
N ALA A 148 -10.40 -6.33 12.50
CA ALA A 148 -9.29 -7.24 12.22
C ALA A 148 -9.21 -7.62 10.73
N LEU A 149 -10.36 -7.82 10.08
CA LEU A 149 -10.45 -8.03 8.63
C LEU A 149 -9.98 -6.80 7.85
N ALA A 150 -10.41 -5.60 8.27
CA ALA A 150 -10.00 -4.34 7.63
C ALA A 150 -8.47 -4.16 7.71
N ASP A 151 -7.88 -4.42 8.87
CA ASP A 151 -6.43 -4.30 9.06
C ASP A 151 -5.66 -5.31 8.18
N SER A 152 -6.13 -6.55 8.06
CA SER A 152 -5.50 -7.54 7.18
C SER A 152 -5.64 -7.18 5.70
N VAL A 153 -6.78 -6.63 5.28
CA VAL A 153 -6.99 -6.10 3.92
C VAL A 153 -6.04 -4.94 3.66
N SER A 154 -5.99 -3.94 4.53
CA SER A 154 -5.13 -2.76 4.41
C SER A 154 -3.65 -3.15 4.30
N ALA A 155 -3.21 -4.12 5.10
CA ALA A 155 -1.81 -4.55 5.13
C ALA A 155 -1.37 -5.41 3.92
N SER A 156 -2.30 -5.94 3.13
CA SER A 156 -1.98 -6.94 2.08
C SER A 156 -2.52 -6.63 0.70
N MET A 157 -3.61 -5.88 0.60
CA MET A 157 -4.22 -5.48 -0.67
C MET A 157 -3.73 -4.09 -1.05
N GLY A 158 -3.24 -3.97 -2.29
CA GLY A 158 -2.87 -2.68 -2.86
C GLY A 158 -4.01 -2.05 -3.66
N GLY A 159 -3.77 -0.84 -4.15
CA GLY A 159 -4.63 -0.16 -5.11
C GLY A 159 -5.99 0.26 -4.54
N THR A 160 -6.85 0.74 -5.44
CA THR A 160 -8.16 1.28 -5.08
C THR A 160 -9.08 0.21 -4.50
N SER A 161 -9.00 -1.04 -4.96
CA SER A 161 -9.82 -2.14 -4.44
C SER A 161 -9.53 -2.45 -2.98
N GLY A 162 -8.25 -2.43 -2.56
CA GLY A 162 -7.85 -2.61 -1.17
C GLY A 162 -8.43 -1.51 -0.28
N ALA A 163 -8.25 -0.25 -0.69
CA ALA A 163 -8.78 0.90 0.02
C ALA A 163 -10.32 0.88 0.16
N LEU A 164 -11.04 0.55 -0.92
CA LEU A 164 -12.51 0.47 -0.89
C LEU A 164 -13.01 -0.64 0.06
N LEU A 165 -12.38 -1.80 0.04
CA LEU A 165 -12.73 -2.91 0.94
C LEU A 165 -12.41 -2.57 2.40
N GLU A 166 -11.26 -1.96 2.66
CA GLU A 166 -10.91 -1.48 4.00
C GLU A 166 -11.97 -0.50 4.53
N ILE A 167 -12.30 0.53 3.74
CA ILE A 167 -13.30 1.55 4.10
C ILE A 167 -14.65 0.88 4.38
N ALA A 168 -15.09 -0.04 3.51
CA ALA A 168 -16.35 -0.76 3.67
C ALA A 168 -16.38 -1.57 4.98
N LEU A 169 -15.29 -2.28 5.31
CA LEU A 169 -15.19 -3.08 6.54
C LEU A 169 -15.17 -2.20 7.80
N ARG A 170 -14.42 -1.09 7.77
CA ARG A 170 -14.40 -0.12 8.90
C ARG A 170 -15.75 0.55 9.10
N ALA A 171 -16.45 0.90 8.01
CA ALA A 171 -17.81 1.45 8.09
C ALA A 171 -18.80 0.42 8.66
N ALA A 172 -18.71 -0.84 8.23
CA ALA A 172 -19.52 -1.92 8.77
C ALA A 172 -19.26 -2.13 10.27
N ALA A 173 -18.01 -2.04 10.72
CA ALA A 173 -17.66 -2.10 12.15
C ALA A 173 -18.33 -0.95 12.93
N GLY A 174 -18.27 0.26 12.40
CA GLY A 174 -18.95 1.43 12.98
C GLY A 174 -20.45 1.19 13.16
N ALA A 175 -21.14 0.74 12.11
CA ALA A 175 -22.57 0.45 12.15
C ALA A 175 -22.92 -0.70 13.10
N TYR A 176 -22.06 -1.72 13.22
CA TYR A 176 -22.27 -2.85 14.13
C TYR A 176 -22.22 -2.43 15.61
N LYS A 177 -21.48 -1.37 15.95
CA LYS A 177 -21.41 -0.84 17.33
C LYS A 177 -22.67 -0.05 17.72
N GLU A 178 -23.37 0.51 16.74
CA GLU A 178 -24.55 1.36 16.94
C GLU A 178 -25.87 0.57 17.03
N GLY A 179 -25.86 -0.71 16.66
CA GLY A 179 -27.01 -1.63 16.76
C GLY A 179 -26.88 -2.61 17.92
#